data_AF-A0A1L7CZ34-F1
#
_entry.id   AF-A0A1L7CZ34-F1
#
_cell.length_a   1.000
_cell.length_b   1.000
_cell.length_c   1.000
_cell.angle_alpha   90.00
_cell.angle_beta   90.00
_cell.angle_gamma   90.00
#
_symmetry.space_group_name_H-M   'P 1'
#
loop_
_entity.id
_entity.type
_entity.pdbx_description
1 polymer ?
#
loop_
_entity_poly.entity_id
_entity_poly.type
_entity_poly.pdbx_seq_one_letter_code
_entity_poly.pdbx_strand_id
1 'polypeptide(L)'
;MYILDTGPIFKFLATHCTAELIAALGGNTIHVPAAVEKEILSTPERYPQFRPAIREWGDLRPNFKKVLDDRGSEHLDRHCLRVMQRPLEEVYANPQDLGETMAVLHGLVAAEQGADVVIACDDGAGKELIKRQQAFIYTRRVKGWCKGCGSIRHVDTLDLLRWAIAADGGFTEKARFRAKYQEMANLDSALPPDLNDTDLMKRSLWSS
;
A
#
# COMPACT_ATOMS: atom_id res chain seq x y z
N MET A 1 6.42 -4.92 -8.31
CA MET A 1 5.95 -5.47 -7.02
C MET A 1 5.11 -4.41 -6.33
N TYR A 2 3.96 -4.76 -5.76
CA TYR A 2 3.07 -3.82 -5.06
C TYR A 2 2.98 -4.19 -3.59
N ILE A 3 3.47 -3.31 -2.72
CA ILE A 3 3.43 -3.46 -1.27
C ILE A 3 2.46 -2.43 -0.72
N LEU A 4 1.45 -2.88 0.00
CA LEU A 4 0.42 -2.01 0.56
C LEU A 4 0.57 -1.94 2.07
N ASP A 5 0.52 -0.72 2.59
CA ASP A 5 0.27 -0.45 3.99
C ASP A 5 -1.22 -0.63 4.34
N THR A 6 -1.52 -0.63 5.64
CA THR A 6 -2.85 -0.79 6.23
C THR A 6 -3.86 0.25 5.73
N GLY A 7 -3.47 1.52 5.65
CA GLY A 7 -4.38 2.62 5.28
C GLY A 7 -5.08 2.42 3.93
N PRO A 8 -4.32 2.27 2.83
CA PRO A 8 -4.91 2.03 1.52
C PRO A 8 -5.64 0.70 1.41
N ILE A 9 -5.04 -0.41 1.87
CA ILE A 9 -5.64 -1.74 1.67
C ILE A 9 -6.97 -1.88 2.43
N PHE A 10 -7.10 -1.28 3.62
CA PHE A 10 -8.35 -1.35 4.37
C PHE A 10 -9.52 -0.72 3.63
N LYS A 11 -9.31 0.38 2.93
CA LYS A 11 -10.39 1.07 2.22
C LYS A 11 -11.01 0.14 1.17
N PHE A 12 -10.19 -0.54 0.38
CA PHE A 12 -10.69 -1.49 -0.62
C PHE A 12 -11.31 -2.74 -0.01
N LEU A 13 -10.69 -3.31 1.02
CA LEU A 13 -11.21 -4.51 1.68
C LEU A 13 -12.52 -4.22 2.43
N ALA A 14 -12.61 -3.13 3.19
CA ALA A 14 -13.79 -2.81 4.00
C ALA A 14 -15.01 -2.42 3.16
N THR A 15 -14.82 -1.91 1.94
CA THR A 15 -15.93 -1.52 1.04
C THR A 15 -16.22 -2.52 -0.06
N HIS A 16 -15.66 -3.74 0.01
CA HIS A 16 -15.83 -4.80 -1.01
C HIS A 16 -15.36 -4.38 -2.41
N CYS A 17 -14.26 -3.63 -2.50
CA CYS A 17 -13.64 -3.16 -3.74
C CYS A 17 -12.34 -3.88 -4.07
N THR A 18 -12.17 -5.11 -3.57
CA THR A 18 -10.97 -5.92 -3.76
C THR A 18 -10.69 -6.23 -5.23
N ALA A 19 -11.74 -6.45 -6.04
CA ALA A 19 -11.61 -6.72 -7.47
C ALA A 19 -11.05 -5.49 -8.22
N GLU A 20 -11.54 -4.30 -7.88
CA GLU A 20 -11.08 -3.04 -8.44
C GLU A 20 -9.65 -2.72 -8.02
N LEU A 21 -9.26 -3.06 -6.80
CA LEU A 21 -7.86 -2.99 -6.37
C LEU A 21 -6.98 -3.92 -7.22
N ILE A 22 -7.37 -5.18 -7.40
CA ILE A 22 -6.62 -6.12 -8.25
C ILE A 22 -6.51 -5.60 -9.68
N ALA A 23 -7.59 -5.04 -10.23
CA ALA A 23 -7.59 -4.42 -11.56
C ALA A 23 -6.63 -3.22 -11.62
N ALA A 24 -6.67 -2.34 -10.62
CA ALA A 24 -5.76 -1.19 -10.50
C ALA A 24 -4.27 -1.60 -10.50
N LEU A 25 -3.97 -2.77 -9.91
CA LEU A 25 -2.64 -3.35 -9.88
C LEU A 25 -2.33 -4.19 -11.13
N GLY A 26 -3.20 -4.21 -12.15
CA GLY A 26 -3.02 -4.97 -13.39
C GLY A 26 -3.05 -6.48 -13.18
N GLY A 27 -3.82 -6.98 -12.22
CA GLY A 27 -3.89 -8.40 -11.88
C GLY A 27 -2.69 -8.94 -11.09
N ASN A 28 -1.79 -8.07 -10.62
CA ASN A 28 -0.62 -8.46 -9.86
C ASN A 28 -0.96 -8.80 -8.39
N THR A 29 -0.08 -9.58 -7.76
CA THR A 29 -0.18 -9.94 -6.34
C THR A 29 -0.03 -8.72 -5.44
N ILE A 30 -0.95 -8.59 -4.47
CA ILE A 30 -0.88 -7.65 -3.35
C ILE A 30 0.09 -8.21 -2.31
N HIS A 31 1.14 -7.48 -2.00
CA HIS A 31 2.05 -7.83 -0.92
C HIS A 31 1.75 -6.98 0.30
N VAL A 32 1.68 -7.60 1.47
CA VAL A 32 1.54 -6.88 2.74
C VAL A 32 2.57 -7.41 3.73
N PRO A 33 3.22 -6.56 4.53
CA PRO A 33 3.96 -7.00 5.71
C PRO A 33 3.11 -7.81 6.68
N ALA A 34 3.72 -8.71 7.45
CA ALA A 34 3.03 -9.47 8.49
C ALA A 34 2.38 -8.54 9.55
N ALA A 35 3.01 -7.41 9.85
CA ALA A 35 2.44 -6.36 10.70
C ALA A 35 1.12 -5.80 10.13
N VAL A 36 1.06 -5.54 8.82
CA VAL A 36 -0.14 -5.05 8.13
C VAL A 36 -1.24 -6.11 8.14
N GLU A 37 -0.91 -7.38 7.87
CA GLU A 37 -1.90 -8.46 8.00
C GLU A 37 -2.47 -8.55 9.42
N LYS A 38 -1.62 -8.46 10.45
CA LYS A 38 -2.07 -8.43 11.84
C LYS A 38 -3.03 -7.27 12.11
N GLU A 39 -2.78 -6.10 11.54
CA GLU A 39 -3.69 -4.95 11.64
C GLU A 39 -5.01 -5.21 10.92
N ILE A 40 -4.99 -5.80 9.73
CA ILE A 40 -6.19 -6.23 8.98
C ILE A 40 -7.10 -7.11 9.85
N LEU A 41 -6.50 -8.05 10.57
CA LEU A 41 -7.23 -9.02 11.39
C LEU A 41 -7.69 -8.45 12.74
N SER A 42 -6.97 -7.51 13.35
CA SER A 42 -7.22 -7.04 14.72
C SER A 42 -7.93 -5.68 14.82
N THR A 43 -7.78 -4.78 13.85
CA THR A 43 -8.47 -3.48 13.83
C THR A 43 -9.99 -3.61 13.92
N PRO A 44 -10.64 -4.58 13.25
CA PRO A 44 -12.10 -4.72 13.30
C PRO A 44 -12.68 -5.14 14.66
N GLU A 45 -11.84 -5.58 15.60
CA GLU A 45 -12.25 -5.82 16.99
C GLU A 45 -12.61 -4.50 17.70
N ARG A 46 -11.87 -3.42 17.36
CA ARG A 46 -12.04 -2.08 17.94
C ARG A 46 -12.92 -1.17 17.09
N TYR A 47 -12.89 -1.36 15.77
CA TYR A 47 -13.57 -0.52 14.79
C TYR A 47 -14.43 -1.38 13.86
N PRO A 48 -15.70 -1.65 14.23
CA PRO A 48 -16.56 -2.61 13.54
C PRO A 48 -16.81 -2.31 12.05
N GLN A 49 -16.67 -1.05 11.62
CA GLN A 49 -16.81 -0.66 10.21
C GLN A 49 -15.79 -1.35 9.28
N PHE A 50 -14.64 -1.81 9.82
CA PHE A 50 -13.62 -2.54 9.06
C PHE A 50 -13.82 -4.06 9.06
N ARG A 51 -14.87 -4.61 9.70
CA ARG A 51 -15.12 -6.07 9.76
C ARG A 51 -15.15 -6.78 8.40
N PRO A 52 -15.69 -6.19 7.31
CA PRO A 52 -15.64 -6.84 6.01
C PRO A 52 -14.23 -7.18 5.56
N ALA A 53 -13.22 -6.41 6.00
CA ALA A 53 -11.84 -6.61 5.57
C ALA A 53 -11.24 -7.96 5.98
N ILE A 54 -11.62 -8.50 7.14
CA ILE A 54 -11.16 -9.84 7.58
C ILE A 54 -11.58 -10.89 6.56
N ARG A 55 -12.85 -10.85 6.16
CA ARG A 55 -13.41 -11.81 5.23
C ARG A 55 -12.82 -11.62 3.84
N GLU A 56 -12.80 -10.40 3.32
CA GLU A 56 -12.25 -10.10 1.99
C GLU A 56 -10.77 -10.51 1.88
N TRP A 57 -9.97 -10.23 2.91
CA TRP A 57 -8.57 -10.67 2.97
C TRP A 57 -8.45 -12.20 3.03
N GLY A 58 -9.30 -12.86 3.82
CA GLY A 58 -9.37 -14.32 3.90
C GLY A 58 -9.72 -14.98 2.56
N ASP A 59 -10.73 -14.46 1.88
CA ASP A 59 -11.31 -15.00 0.64
C ASP A 59 -10.44 -14.72 -0.61
N LEU A 60 -9.47 -13.80 -0.52
CA LEU A 60 -8.49 -13.56 -1.59
C LEU A 60 -7.76 -14.84 -1.98
N ARG A 61 -7.73 -15.15 -3.28
CA ARG A 61 -7.01 -16.31 -3.80
C ARG A 61 -5.50 -16.17 -3.54
N PRO A 62 -4.77 -17.27 -3.28
CA PRO A 62 -3.33 -17.23 -2.96
C PRO A 62 -2.45 -16.55 -4.00
N ASN A 63 -2.87 -16.47 -5.27
CA ASN A 63 -2.12 -15.77 -6.32
C ASN A 63 -2.26 -14.24 -6.26
N PHE A 64 -3.27 -13.71 -5.57
CA PHE A 64 -3.49 -12.27 -5.42
C PHE A 64 -3.05 -11.70 -4.07
N LYS A 65 -2.69 -12.55 -3.10
CA LYS A 65 -2.16 -12.11 -1.80
C LYS A 65 -0.84 -12.79 -1.46
N LYS A 66 0.09 -12.02 -0.92
CA LYS A 66 1.33 -12.52 -0.34
C LYS A 66 1.67 -11.74 0.93
N VAL A 67 1.78 -12.46 2.04
CA VAL A 67 2.28 -11.89 3.29
C VAL A 67 3.81 -11.96 3.24
N LEU A 68 4.45 -10.83 3.55
CA LEU A 68 5.90 -10.73 3.68
C LEU A 68 6.28 -11.01 5.13
N ASP A 69 7.28 -11.87 5.33
CA ASP A 69 7.75 -12.19 6.67
C ASP A 69 8.59 -11.04 7.21
N ASP A 70 8.10 -10.42 8.29
CA ASP A 70 8.78 -9.31 8.93
C ASP A 70 9.92 -9.77 9.86
N ARG A 71 10.12 -11.09 10.04
CA ARG A 71 11.15 -11.63 10.92
C ARG A 71 12.36 -12.17 10.16
N GLY A 72 13.53 -12.07 10.78
CA GLY A 72 14.62 -13.01 10.58
C GLY A 72 15.35 -12.93 9.24
N SER A 73 15.38 -11.76 8.59
CA SER A 73 16.34 -11.54 7.51
C SER A 73 17.38 -10.50 7.91
N GLU A 74 18.66 -10.86 7.77
CA GLU A 74 19.79 -9.96 7.99
C GLU A 74 19.65 -8.66 7.18
N HIS A 75 18.97 -8.73 6.04
CA HIS A 75 18.64 -7.58 5.21
C HIS A 75 17.65 -6.62 5.88
N LEU A 76 16.52 -7.12 6.43
CA LEU A 76 15.55 -6.29 7.14
C LEU A 76 16.18 -5.63 8.37
N ASP A 77 16.96 -6.38 9.15
CA ASP A 77 17.62 -5.84 10.36
C ASP A 77 18.57 -4.69 10.02
N ARG A 78 19.42 -4.90 9.00
CA ARG A 78 20.36 -3.89 8.52
C ARG A 78 19.65 -2.64 8.01
N HIS A 79 18.56 -2.81 7.28
CA HIS A 79 17.79 -1.67 6.77
C HIS A 79 17.02 -0.96 7.88
N CYS A 80 16.44 -1.70 8.82
CA CYS A 80 15.76 -1.14 9.97
C CYS A 80 16.72 -0.24 10.76
N LEU A 81 17.92 -0.75 11.10
CA LEU A 81 18.92 0.03 11.80
C LEU A 81 19.35 1.28 11.02
N ARG A 82 19.49 1.20 9.70
CA ARG A 82 19.86 2.37 8.87
C ARG A 82 18.75 3.42 8.79
N VAL A 83 17.52 2.97 8.57
CA VAL A 83 16.38 3.84 8.26
C VAL A 83 15.77 4.41 9.54
N MET A 84 15.56 3.56 10.54
CA MET A 84 14.90 3.89 11.80
C MET A 84 15.88 4.25 12.91
N GLN A 85 17.19 4.02 12.71
CA GLN A 85 18.24 4.20 13.73
C GLN A 85 18.00 3.37 15.00
N ARG A 86 17.26 2.27 14.87
CA ARG A 86 16.87 1.38 15.96
C ARG A 86 16.85 -0.08 15.46
N PRO A 87 17.16 -1.06 16.32
CA PRO A 87 16.99 -2.48 16.00
C PRO A 87 15.54 -2.84 15.68
N LEU A 88 15.35 -3.87 14.86
CA LEU A 88 14.02 -4.31 14.42
C LEU A 88 13.15 -4.74 15.61
N GLU A 89 13.76 -5.39 16.61
CA GLU A 89 13.08 -5.80 17.83
C GLU A 89 12.50 -4.61 18.61
N GLU A 90 13.22 -3.49 18.66
CA GLU A 90 12.75 -2.29 19.35
C GLU A 90 11.63 -1.57 18.59
N VAL A 91 11.68 -1.59 17.25
CA VAL A 91 10.60 -1.08 16.40
C VAL A 91 9.35 -1.94 16.60
N TYR A 92 9.50 -3.25 16.69
CA TYR A 92 8.41 -4.18 17.01
C TYR A 92 7.83 -4.01 18.41
N ALA A 93 8.66 -3.64 19.39
CA ALA A 93 8.23 -3.40 20.76
C ALA A 93 7.45 -2.09 20.93
N ASN A 94 7.62 -1.12 20.02
CA ASN A 94 6.88 0.13 19.99
C ASN A 94 6.18 0.28 18.62
N PRO A 95 5.00 -0.34 18.45
CA PRO A 95 4.39 -0.59 17.14
C PRO A 95 3.74 0.64 16.51
N GLN A 96 4.12 1.85 16.93
CA GLN A 96 3.67 3.06 16.25
C GLN A 96 4.17 3.03 14.81
N ASP A 97 3.24 3.16 13.85
CA ASP A 97 3.50 3.18 12.41
C ASP A 97 4.27 1.93 11.91
N LEU A 98 4.03 0.78 12.57
CA LEU A 98 4.74 -0.48 12.28
C LEU A 98 4.43 -1.01 10.88
N GLY A 99 3.16 -1.00 10.47
CA GLY A 99 2.73 -1.45 9.14
C GLY A 99 3.44 -0.68 8.03
N GLU A 100 3.43 0.65 8.14
CA GLU A 100 4.11 1.57 7.23
C GLU A 100 5.63 1.32 7.22
N THR A 101 6.25 1.27 8.40
CA THR A 101 7.69 1.03 8.53
C THR A 101 8.08 -0.27 7.82
N MET A 102 7.35 -1.36 8.06
CA MET A 102 7.63 -2.64 7.41
C MET A 102 7.39 -2.59 5.90
N ALA A 103 6.37 -1.87 5.42
CA ALA A 103 6.13 -1.71 3.99
C ALA A 103 7.33 -1.02 3.30
N VAL A 104 7.92 0.00 3.93
CA VAL A 104 9.13 0.68 3.44
C VAL A 104 10.34 -0.25 3.47
N LEU A 105 10.57 -0.95 4.57
CA LEU A 105 11.74 -1.82 4.72
C LEU A 105 11.71 -2.97 3.71
N HIS A 106 10.57 -3.65 3.56
CA HIS A 106 10.39 -4.68 2.54
C HIS A 106 10.55 -4.15 1.12
N GLY A 107 10.01 -2.97 0.83
CA GLY A 107 10.17 -2.35 -0.47
C GLY A 107 11.62 -2.00 -0.78
N LEU A 108 12.38 -1.58 0.23
CA LEU A 108 13.81 -1.34 0.09
C LEU A 108 14.59 -2.63 -0.18
N VAL A 109 14.34 -3.69 0.59
CA VAL A 109 14.98 -5.01 0.37
C VAL A 109 14.73 -5.49 -1.06
N ALA A 110 13.48 -5.45 -1.50
CA ALA A 110 13.11 -5.89 -2.85
C ALA A 110 13.75 -5.02 -3.94
N ALA A 111 13.79 -3.69 -3.75
CA ALA A 111 14.42 -2.78 -4.69
C ALA A 111 15.94 -2.98 -4.78
N GLU A 112 16.63 -3.25 -3.67
CA GLU A 112 18.05 -3.58 -3.69
C GLU A 112 18.34 -4.91 -4.41
N GLN A 113 17.38 -5.83 -4.39
CA GLN A 113 17.41 -7.10 -5.13
C GLN A 113 16.97 -6.96 -6.61
N GLY A 114 16.69 -5.74 -7.07
CA GLY A 114 16.41 -5.44 -8.47
C GLY A 114 14.94 -5.29 -8.83
N ALA A 115 14.02 -5.37 -7.88
CA ALA A 115 12.60 -5.18 -8.16
C ALA A 115 12.23 -3.70 -8.34
N ASP A 116 11.30 -3.42 -9.25
CA ASP A 116 10.56 -2.17 -9.26
C ASP A 116 9.37 -2.28 -8.30
N VAL A 117 9.41 -1.49 -7.23
CA VAL A 117 8.47 -1.54 -6.12
C VAL A 117 7.59 -0.31 -6.10
N VAL A 118 6.29 -0.54 -6.00
CA VAL A 118 5.28 0.47 -5.70
C VAL A 118 4.82 0.24 -4.26
N ILE A 119 4.95 1.26 -3.42
CA ILE A 119 4.51 1.23 -2.03
C ILE A 119 3.29 2.15 -1.91
N ALA A 120 2.15 1.58 -1.50
CA ALA A 120 0.95 2.34 -1.23
C ALA A 120 0.89 2.74 0.25
N CYS A 121 0.79 4.03 0.52
CA CYS A 121 0.71 4.59 1.87
C CYS A 121 -0.02 5.94 1.83
N ASP A 122 -0.98 6.15 2.74
CA ASP A 122 -1.72 7.41 2.87
C ASP A 122 -1.05 8.38 3.86
N ASP A 123 -0.22 7.89 4.79
CA ASP A 123 0.37 8.68 5.86
C ASP A 123 1.43 9.67 5.36
N GLY A 124 1.46 10.86 5.98
CA GLY A 124 2.37 11.94 5.61
C GLY A 124 3.83 11.65 5.98
N ALA A 125 4.09 11.12 7.17
CA ALA A 125 5.43 10.72 7.60
C ALA A 125 5.95 9.55 6.75
N GLY A 126 5.09 8.57 6.45
CA GLY A 126 5.43 7.46 5.56
C GLY A 126 5.74 7.85 4.15
N LYS A 127 4.96 8.76 3.58
CA LYS A 127 5.25 9.35 2.26
C LYS A 127 6.64 9.98 2.22
N GLU A 128 7.00 10.77 3.23
CA GLU A 128 8.32 11.39 3.31
C GLU A 128 9.44 10.35 3.51
N LEU A 129 9.18 9.30 4.28
CA LEU A 129 10.11 8.19 4.45
C LEU A 129 10.37 7.45 3.13
N ILE A 130 9.30 7.12 2.38
CA ILE A 130 9.38 6.47 1.07
C ILE A 130 10.16 7.35 0.09
N LYS A 131 9.88 8.65 0.03
CA LYS A 131 10.62 9.59 -0.84
C LYS A 131 12.11 9.61 -0.53
N ARG A 132 12.49 9.64 0.75
CA ARG A 132 13.91 9.56 1.16
C ARG A 132 14.56 8.27 0.66
N GLN A 133 13.88 7.13 0.77
CA GLN A 133 14.42 5.85 0.31
C GLN A 133 14.46 5.73 -1.23
N GLN A 134 13.48 6.29 -1.92
CA GLN A 134 13.49 6.42 -3.38
C GLN A 134 14.71 7.22 -3.86
N ALA A 135 14.98 8.37 -3.24
CA ALA A 135 16.15 9.20 -3.57
C ALA A 135 17.47 8.48 -3.26
N PHE A 136 17.52 7.72 -2.17
CA PHE A 136 18.68 6.91 -1.80
C PHE A 136 19.00 5.84 -2.85
N ILE A 137 18.03 5.02 -3.25
CA ILE A 137 18.21 3.99 -4.29
C ILE A 137 18.59 4.62 -5.63
N TYR A 138 17.90 5.70 -6.02
CA TYR A 138 18.19 6.41 -7.26
C TYR A 138 19.65 6.92 -7.29
N THR A 139 20.11 7.54 -6.21
CA THR A 139 21.49 8.06 -6.12
C THR A 139 22.51 6.94 -6.24
N ARG A 140 22.30 5.81 -5.55
CA ARG A 140 23.20 4.64 -5.64
C ARG A 140 23.27 4.08 -7.06
N ARG A 141 22.13 4.06 -7.77
CA ARG A 141 22.05 3.62 -9.16
C ARG A 141 22.84 4.56 -10.09
N VAL A 142 22.60 5.87 -10.00
CA VAL A 142 23.30 6.88 -10.83
C VAL A 142 24.80 6.91 -10.56
N LYS A 143 25.23 6.71 -9.31
CA LYS A 143 26.65 6.63 -8.93
C LYS A 143 27.31 5.27 -9.26
N GLY A 144 26.55 4.30 -9.75
CA GLY A 144 27.05 2.95 -10.07
C GLY A 144 27.42 2.10 -8.84
N TRP A 145 27.02 2.52 -7.63
CA TRP A 145 27.25 1.79 -6.38
C TRP A 145 26.30 0.62 -6.17
N CYS A 146 25.22 0.57 -6.93
CA CYS A 146 24.36 -0.60 -7.01
C CYS A 146 24.00 -0.86 -8.47
N LYS A 147 24.79 -1.72 -9.13
CA LYS A 147 24.49 -2.21 -10.48
C LYS A 147 23.46 -3.33 -10.36
N GLY A 148 22.21 -3.04 -10.73
CA GLY A 148 21.11 -4.00 -10.67
C GLY A 148 20.02 -3.68 -9.64
N CYS A 149 20.16 -2.61 -8.85
CA CYS A 149 19.04 -2.12 -8.03
C CYS A 149 17.87 -1.67 -8.93
N GLY A 150 16.65 -2.00 -8.52
CA GLY A 150 15.42 -1.56 -9.16
C GLY A 150 15.03 -0.15 -8.75
N SER A 151 13.78 0.02 -8.32
CA SER A 151 13.25 1.32 -7.92
C SER A 151 12.17 1.22 -6.84
N ILE A 152 11.93 2.34 -6.16
CA ILE A 152 10.83 2.51 -5.21
C ILE A 152 10.00 3.69 -5.70
N ARG A 153 8.68 3.55 -5.66
CA ARG A 153 7.73 4.63 -5.95
C ARG A 153 6.60 4.63 -4.93
N HIS A 154 6.24 5.80 -4.44
CA HIS A 154 5.06 6.02 -3.61
C HIS A 154 3.79 6.12 -4.46
N VAL A 155 2.68 5.63 -3.91
CA VAL A 155 1.30 5.97 -4.28
C VAL A 155 0.43 6.07 -3.05
N ASP A 156 -0.69 6.79 -3.16
CA ASP A 156 -1.75 6.83 -2.16
C ASP A 156 -3.04 6.19 -2.66
N THR A 157 -4.08 6.19 -1.83
CA THR A 157 -5.39 5.65 -2.21
C THR A 157 -6.00 6.35 -3.43
N LEU A 158 -5.79 7.66 -3.61
CA LEU A 158 -6.32 8.38 -4.77
C LEU A 158 -5.67 7.92 -6.07
N ASP A 159 -4.37 7.65 -6.06
CA ASP A 159 -3.67 7.05 -7.20
C ASP A 159 -4.22 5.65 -7.53
N LEU A 160 -4.45 4.81 -6.52
CA LEU A 160 -5.04 3.48 -6.71
C LEU A 160 -6.45 3.55 -7.29
N LEU A 161 -7.29 4.47 -6.81
CA LEU A 161 -8.62 4.71 -7.36
C LEU A 161 -8.56 5.20 -8.81
N ARG A 162 -7.62 6.09 -9.14
CA ARG A 162 -7.40 6.55 -10.51
C ARG A 162 -7.04 5.37 -11.43
N TRP A 163 -6.18 4.47 -10.97
CA TRP A 163 -5.83 3.27 -11.73
C TRP A 163 -7.01 2.31 -11.84
N ALA A 164 -7.81 2.14 -10.78
CA ALA A 164 -9.01 1.32 -10.80
C ALA A 164 -10.06 1.82 -11.81
N ILE A 165 -10.15 3.14 -12.03
CA ILE A 165 -11.03 3.70 -13.07
C ILE A 165 -10.48 3.40 -14.46
N ALA A 166 -9.15 3.50 -14.65
CA ALA A 166 -8.50 3.31 -15.93
C ALA A 166 -8.30 1.84 -16.34
N ALA A 167 -8.40 0.92 -15.38
CA ALA A 167 -8.14 -0.50 -15.60
C ALA A 167 -9.33 -1.25 -16.21
N ASP A 168 -9.03 -2.19 -17.10
CA ASP A 168 -10.01 -3.19 -17.53
C ASP A 168 -10.41 -4.07 -16.34
N GLY A 169 -11.71 -4.34 -16.21
CA GLY A 169 -12.28 -5.01 -15.02
C GLY A 169 -12.33 -4.16 -13.74
N GLY A 170 -12.00 -2.87 -13.83
CA GLY A 170 -12.11 -1.90 -12.73
C GLY A 170 -13.49 -1.25 -12.62
N PHE A 171 -13.53 0.05 -12.26
CA PHE A 171 -14.79 0.78 -12.16
C PHE A 171 -15.30 1.20 -13.54
N THR A 172 -16.41 0.59 -13.99
CA THR A 172 -17.04 0.90 -15.28
C THR A 172 -18.13 1.97 -15.20
N GLU A 173 -18.68 2.21 -14.01
CA GLU A 173 -19.82 3.12 -13.81
C GLU A 173 -19.52 4.20 -12.78
N LYS A 174 -19.67 5.47 -13.19
CA LYS A 174 -19.50 6.64 -12.31
C LYS A 174 -20.38 6.61 -11.07
N ALA A 175 -21.61 6.11 -11.19
CA ALA A 175 -22.56 6.05 -10.08
C ALA A 175 -22.08 5.06 -9.00
N ARG A 176 -21.68 3.85 -9.41
CA ARG A 176 -21.08 2.85 -8.52
C ARG A 176 -19.81 3.37 -7.87
N PHE A 177 -18.92 3.97 -8.65
CA PHE A 177 -17.68 4.53 -8.13
C PHE A 177 -17.94 5.63 -7.09
N ARG A 178 -18.85 6.56 -7.36
CA ARG A 178 -19.21 7.61 -6.39
C ARG A 178 -19.71 7.01 -5.07
N ALA A 179 -20.58 6.00 -5.14
CA ALA A 179 -21.08 5.33 -3.95
C ALA A 179 -19.94 4.68 -3.15
N LYS A 180 -19.04 3.94 -3.82
CA LYS A 180 -17.89 3.29 -3.18
C LYS A 180 -16.85 4.26 -2.64
N TYR A 181 -16.57 5.34 -3.36
CA TYR A 181 -15.73 6.42 -2.86
C TYR A 181 -16.29 7.00 -1.56
N GLN A 182 -17.60 7.27 -1.51
CA GLN A 182 -18.22 7.81 -0.30
C GLN A 182 -18.15 6.81 0.87
N GLU A 183 -18.38 5.51 0.61
CA GLU A 183 -18.18 4.47 1.62
C GLU A 183 -16.74 4.48 2.16
N MET A 184 -15.73 4.57 1.27
CA MET A 184 -14.32 4.61 1.67
C MET A 184 -13.98 5.88 2.47
N ALA A 185 -14.43 7.05 2.02
CA ALA A 185 -14.20 8.33 2.68
C ALA A 185 -14.91 8.45 4.04
N ASN A 186 -15.90 7.60 4.31
CA ASN A 186 -16.57 7.53 5.61
C ASN A 186 -15.86 6.59 6.60
N LEU A 187 -14.84 5.83 6.18
CA LEU A 187 -14.10 4.92 7.06
C LEU A 187 -13.10 5.65 7.96
N ASP A 188 -12.38 6.62 7.38
CA ASP A 188 -11.35 7.43 8.03
C ASP A 188 -11.23 8.82 7.35
N SER A 189 -10.31 9.65 7.82
CA SER A 189 -10.10 11.01 7.30
C SER A 189 -9.00 11.10 6.23
N ALA A 190 -8.51 9.99 5.68
CA ALA A 190 -7.39 10.00 4.74
C ALA A 190 -7.81 10.39 3.31
N LEU A 191 -9.09 10.23 2.96
CA LEU A 191 -9.64 10.69 1.70
C LEU A 191 -10.35 12.04 1.85
N PRO A 192 -10.31 12.92 0.82
CA PRO A 192 -11.17 14.09 0.77
C PRO A 192 -12.65 13.68 0.87
N PRO A 193 -13.43 14.29 1.77
CA PRO A 193 -14.82 13.89 1.98
C PRO A 193 -15.71 14.22 0.78
N ASP A 194 -15.43 15.30 0.05
CA ASP A 194 -16.10 15.62 -1.20
C ASP A 194 -15.28 15.10 -2.39
N LEU A 195 -15.88 14.20 -3.16
CA LEU A 195 -15.29 13.66 -4.38
C LEU A 195 -14.96 14.76 -5.42
N ASN A 196 -15.66 15.90 -5.39
CA ASN A 196 -15.40 17.04 -6.28
C ASN A 196 -14.08 17.76 -5.98
N ASP A 197 -13.51 17.56 -4.78
CA ASP A 197 -12.17 18.06 -4.44
C ASP A 197 -11.05 17.22 -5.09
N THR A 198 -11.42 16.14 -5.79
CA THR A 198 -10.51 15.27 -6.52
C THR A 198 -10.66 15.43 -8.03
N ASP A 199 -9.69 14.90 -8.79
CA ASP A 199 -9.79 14.84 -10.24
C ASP A 199 -10.43 13.54 -10.77
N LEU A 200 -10.90 12.66 -9.86
CA LEU A 200 -11.34 11.30 -10.19
C LEU A 200 -12.61 11.25 -11.03
N MET A 201 -13.40 12.34 -11.07
CA MET A 201 -14.65 12.41 -11.87
C MET A 201 -14.47 13.07 -13.25
N LYS A 202 -13.26 13.57 -13.56
CA LYS A 202 -12.97 14.22 -14.85
C LYS A 202 -13.27 13.29 -16.00
N ARG A 203 -13.94 13.81 -17.04
CA ARG A 203 -14.38 13.03 -18.21
C ARG A 203 -13.25 12.20 -18.83
N SER A 204 -12.03 12.75 -18.90
CA SER A 204 -10.85 12.11 -19.47
C SER A 204 -10.48 10.76 -18.84
N LEU A 205 -10.85 10.52 -17.57
CA LEU A 205 -10.57 9.23 -16.90
C LEU A 205 -11.60 8.15 -17.25
N TRP A 206 -12.79 8.54 -17.71
CA TRP A 206 -13.95 7.65 -17.89
C TRP A 206 -14.33 7.42 -19.35
N SER A 207 -13.68 8.11 -20.27
CA SER A 207 -13.88 7.95 -21.71
C SER A 207 -12.85 6.95 -22.24
N SER A 208 -13.15 5.66 -22.04
CA SER A 208 -12.63 4.55 -22.84
C SER A 208 -13.68 4.13 -23.86
#